data_AF-A0A1G2EAP7-F1
#
_entry.id   AF-A0A1G2EAP7-F1
#
_cell.length_a   1.000
_cell.length_b   1.000
_cell.length_c   1.000
_cell.angle_alpha   90.00
_cell.angle_beta   90.00
_cell.angle_gamma   90.00
#
_symmetry.space_group_name_H-M   'P 1'
#
loop_
_entity.id
_entity.type
_entity.pdbx_description
1 polymer ?
#
loop_
_entity_poly.entity_id
_entity_poly.type
_entity_poly.pdbx_seq_one_letter_code
_entity_poly.pdbx_strand_id
1 'polypeptide(L)'
;MAIAAINKIQKKNKIPILCGGTGFYIQAVADGILIPEVKPDWKLRKKLEKKSAKELYKMLKKLDPSRAKNIDKNNPRRLIRALEIVMKTKKAVPALKKNPLPYPILILGVKLSKKNLQERIKKRVDKMIKLGLEKEAKKFPLPVIGYQEWSLPNPKDSIIRHTIQYAKRQMTWFKRDTRIHWVKNYREAEKLIKKFL
;
A
#
# COMPACT_ATOMS: atom_id res chain seq x y z
N MET A 1 -9.05 -7.72 -10.53
CA MET A 1 -9.39 -8.66 -9.44
C MET A 1 -10.41 -8.08 -8.45
N ALA A 2 -10.13 -7.00 -7.73
CA ALA A 2 -11.08 -6.43 -6.75
C ALA A 2 -12.42 -5.99 -7.36
N ILE A 3 -12.41 -5.26 -8.49
CA ILE A 3 -13.62 -4.83 -9.20
C ILE A 3 -14.49 -6.01 -9.64
N ALA A 4 -13.87 -7.07 -10.15
CA ALA A 4 -14.60 -8.28 -10.55
C ALA A 4 -15.32 -8.95 -9.35
N ALA A 5 -14.65 -8.99 -8.19
CA ALA A 5 -15.25 -9.51 -6.95
C ALA A 5 -16.41 -8.63 -6.47
N ILE A 6 -16.24 -7.30 -6.51
CA ILE A 6 -17.30 -6.34 -6.17
C ILE A 6 -18.51 -6.56 -7.07
N ASN A 7 -18.32 -6.61 -8.38
CA ASN A 7 -19.40 -6.83 -9.34
C ASN A 7 -20.11 -8.18 -9.09
N LYS A 8 -19.37 -9.24 -8.76
CA LYS A 8 -19.95 -10.56 -8.44
C LYS A 8 -20.80 -10.53 -7.16
N ILE A 9 -20.38 -9.77 -6.15
CA ILE A 9 -21.12 -9.62 -4.89
C ILE A 9 -22.39 -8.79 -5.11
N GLN A 10 -22.29 -7.69 -5.86
CA GLN A 10 -23.44 -6.86 -6.22
C GLN A 10 -24.47 -7.62 -7.05
N LYS A 11 -24.05 -8.45 -8.02
CA LYS A 11 -24.94 -9.35 -8.78
C LYS A 11 -25.75 -10.32 -7.91
N LYS A 12 -25.34 -10.53 -6.66
CA LYS A 12 -26.04 -11.36 -5.67
C LYS A 12 -26.86 -10.52 -4.67
N ASN A 13 -27.09 -9.23 -4.95
CA ASN A 13 -27.74 -8.27 -4.06
C ASN A 13 -27.09 -8.23 -2.65
N LYS A 14 -25.76 -8.37 -2.59
CA LYS A 14 -24.98 -8.27 -1.35
C LYS A 14 -24.12 -7.02 -1.35
N ILE A 15 -23.77 -6.54 -0.16
CA ILE A 15 -22.91 -5.38 0.04
C ILE A 15 -21.44 -5.83 0.02
N PRO A 16 -20.61 -5.36 -0.92
CA PRO A 16 -19.18 -5.66 -0.94
C PRO A 16 -18.45 -4.91 0.19
N ILE A 17 -17.61 -5.62 0.95
CA ILE A 17 -16.75 -5.04 1.98
C ILE A 17 -15.29 -5.20 1.56
N LEU A 18 -14.62 -4.08 1.27
CA LEU A 18 -13.19 -4.06 1.00
C LEU A 18 -12.44 -3.73 2.31
N CYS A 19 -11.72 -4.71 2.85
CA CYS A 19 -10.91 -4.54 4.06
C CYS A 19 -9.42 -4.66 3.76
N GLY A 20 -8.60 -3.76 4.32
CA GLY A 20 -7.15 -3.85 4.17
C GLY A 20 -6.40 -2.67 4.79
N GLY A 21 -5.07 -2.79 4.82
CA GLY A 21 -4.17 -1.77 5.34
C GLY A 21 -3.34 -1.04 4.27
N THR A 22 -3.39 -1.49 3.02
CA THR A 22 -2.57 -0.93 1.93
C THR A 22 -3.30 0.25 1.31
N GLY A 23 -2.99 1.46 1.81
CA GLY A 23 -3.71 2.68 1.42
C GLY A 23 -3.77 2.95 -0.08
N PHE A 24 -2.69 2.70 -0.83
CA PHE A 24 -2.70 2.87 -2.28
C PHE A 24 -3.67 1.90 -2.98
N TYR A 25 -3.83 0.66 -2.48
CA TYR A 25 -4.73 -0.32 -3.11
C TYR A 25 -6.19 0.03 -2.84
N ILE A 26 -6.51 0.45 -1.61
CA ILE A 26 -7.85 0.94 -1.25
C ILE A 26 -8.18 2.16 -2.11
N GLN A 27 -7.27 3.12 -2.20
CA GLN A 27 -7.45 4.30 -3.03
C GLN A 27 -7.61 3.94 -4.51
N ALA A 28 -6.83 3.00 -5.04
CA ALA A 28 -6.93 2.60 -6.43
C ALA A 28 -8.31 2.03 -6.78
N VAL A 29 -8.93 1.29 -5.87
CA VAL A 29 -10.30 0.81 -6.05
C VAL A 29 -11.30 1.94 -5.86
N ALA A 30 -11.22 2.69 -4.76
CA ALA A 30 -12.17 3.75 -4.40
C ALA A 30 -12.22 4.89 -5.44
N ASP A 31 -11.07 5.27 -5.99
CA ASP A 31 -10.94 6.34 -6.99
C ASP A 31 -10.98 5.80 -8.43
N GLY A 32 -11.09 4.47 -8.61
CA GLY A 32 -10.99 3.81 -9.91
C GLY A 32 -9.74 4.21 -10.69
N ILE A 33 -8.57 4.17 -10.05
CA ILE A 33 -7.30 4.55 -10.66
C ILE A 33 -6.97 3.56 -11.78
N LEU A 34 -6.87 4.07 -13.00
CA LEU A 34 -6.41 3.31 -14.15
C LEU A 34 -4.88 3.23 -14.13
N ILE A 35 -4.36 2.04 -13.82
CA ILE A 35 -2.93 1.78 -13.81
C ILE A 35 -2.49 1.45 -15.24
N PRO A 36 -1.48 2.13 -15.80
CA PRO A 36 -0.97 1.82 -17.13
C PRO A 36 -0.53 0.35 -17.24
N GLU A 37 -1.01 -0.35 -18.27
CA GLU A 37 -0.71 -1.77 -18.53
C GLU A 37 0.70 -1.97 -19.14
N VAL A 38 1.70 -1.31 -18.58
CA VAL A 38 3.09 -1.58 -18.94
C VAL A 38 3.58 -2.75 -18.10
N LYS A 39 3.72 -3.93 -18.73
CA LYS A 39 4.28 -5.13 -18.08
C LYS A 39 5.70 -4.85 -17.57
N PRO A 40 6.09 -5.37 -16.39
CA PRO A 40 7.47 -5.30 -15.92
C PRO A 40 8.46 -5.91 -16.92
N ASP A 41 9.54 -5.21 -17.22
CA ASP A 41 10.70 -5.72 -17.94
C ASP A 41 11.85 -5.96 -16.96
N TRP A 42 11.98 -7.21 -16.52
CA TRP A 42 12.99 -7.59 -15.53
C TRP A 42 14.42 -7.43 -16.04
N LYS A 43 14.67 -7.57 -17.34
CA LYS A 43 16.01 -7.37 -17.93
C LYS A 43 16.38 -5.88 -17.87
N LEU A 44 15.44 -4.99 -18.20
CA LEU A 44 15.63 -3.55 -18.10
C LEU A 44 15.81 -3.11 -16.65
N ARG A 45 14.97 -3.61 -15.72
CA ARG A 45 15.08 -3.30 -14.29
C ARG A 45 16.45 -3.65 -13.74
N LYS A 46 16.96 -4.87 -14.00
CA LYS A 46 18.31 -5.27 -13.58
C LYS A 46 19.41 -4.34 -14.12
N LYS A 47 19.27 -3.81 -15.34
CA LYS A 47 20.22 -2.84 -15.90
C LYS A 47 20.13 -1.49 -15.18
N LEU A 48 18.93 -1.01 -14.88
CA LEU A 48 18.70 0.26 -14.20
C LEU A 48 19.03 0.21 -12.70
N GLU A 49 18.87 -0.93 -12.05
CA GLU A 49 19.22 -1.15 -10.64
C GLU A 49 20.71 -0.96 -10.35
N LYS A 50 21.58 -1.10 -11.37
CA LYS A 50 23.02 -0.82 -11.26
C LYS A 50 23.35 0.68 -11.18
N LYS A 51 22.39 1.57 -11.40
CA LYS A 51 22.58 3.02 -11.43
C LYS A 51 22.14 3.66 -10.12
N SER A 52 22.82 4.74 -9.74
CA SER A 52 22.42 5.57 -8.60
C SER A 52 21.07 6.27 -8.87
N ALA A 53 20.34 6.60 -7.80
CA ALA A 53 19.10 7.37 -7.92
C ALA A 53 19.30 8.72 -8.64
N LYS A 54 20.46 9.37 -8.45
CA LYS A 54 20.83 10.61 -9.12
C LYS A 54 20.97 10.43 -10.64
N GLU A 55 21.62 9.35 -11.07
CA GLU A 55 21.73 9.01 -12.49
C GLU A 55 20.38 8.68 -13.10
N LEU A 56 19.57 7.85 -12.42
CA LEU A 56 18.23 7.48 -12.86
C LEU A 56 17.33 8.72 -12.99
N TYR A 57 17.41 9.66 -12.05
CA TYR A 57 16.69 10.92 -12.11
C TYR A 57 17.17 11.79 -13.28
N LYS A 58 18.47 11.88 -13.52
CA LYS A 58 19.02 12.62 -14.69
C LYS A 58 18.54 12.02 -16.00
N MET A 59 18.49 10.69 -16.11
CA MET A 59 17.93 10.00 -17.26
C MET A 59 16.44 10.32 -17.43
N LEU A 60 15.67 10.25 -16.34
CA LEU A 60 14.23 10.53 -16.38
C LEU A 60 13.96 11.98 -16.76
N LYS A 61 14.72 12.94 -16.23
CA LYS A 61 14.57 14.37 -16.56
C LYS A 61 14.76 14.65 -18.04
N LYS A 62 15.61 13.88 -18.74
CA LYS A 62 15.81 14.00 -20.20
C LYS A 62 14.63 13.40 -20.99
N LEU A 63 14.11 12.26 -20.55
CA LEU A 63 13.09 11.51 -21.29
C LEU A 63 11.65 11.95 -20.97
N ASP A 64 11.41 12.41 -19.75
CA ASP A 64 10.11 12.89 -19.25
C ASP A 64 10.31 13.99 -18.19
N PRO A 65 10.55 15.24 -18.64
CA PRO A 65 10.73 16.38 -17.75
C PRO A 65 9.50 16.65 -16.86
N SER A 66 8.30 16.35 -17.36
CA SER A 66 7.05 16.55 -16.62
C SER A 66 6.97 15.64 -15.41
N ARG A 67 7.21 14.33 -15.61
CA ARG A 67 7.22 13.37 -14.51
C ARG A 67 8.33 13.63 -13.51
N ALA A 68 9.50 14.07 -13.97
CA ALA A 68 10.63 14.40 -13.11
C ALA A 68 10.30 15.48 -12.06
N LYS A 69 9.42 16.44 -12.34
CA LYS A 69 9.01 17.48 -11.37
C LYS A 69 8.31 16.93 -10.13
N ASN A 70 7.53 15.85 -10.30
CA ASN A 70 6.60 15.36 -9.28
C ASN A 70 7.01 14.00 -8.68
N ILE A 71 8.13 13.42 -9.14
CA ILE A 71 8.61 12.13 -8.66
C ILE A 71 9.65 12.32 -7.56
N ASP A 72 9.68 11.37 -6.63
CA ASP A 72 10.71 11.33 -5.59
C ASP A 72 12.07 10.97 -6.21
N LYS A 73 12.95 11.97 -6.32
CA LYS A 73 14.31 11.86 -6.88
C LYS A 73 15.23 10.90 -6.12
N ASN A 74 14.90 10.55 -4.88
CA ASN A 74 15.71 9.68 -4.04
C ASN A 74 15.16 8.24 -4.00
N ASN A 75 14.06 7.96 -4.69
CA ASN A 75 13.43 6.64 -4.68
C ASN A 75 13.73 5.86 -5.97
N PRO A 76 14.77 5.00 -5.99
CA PRO A 76 15.21 4.31 -7.21
C PRO A 76 14.10 3.43 -7.78
N ARG A 77 13.28 2.77 -6.95
CA ARG A 77 12.17 1.93 -7.43
C ARG A 77 11.15 2.74 -8.23
N ARG A 78 10.80 3.95 -7.77
CA ARG A 78 9.88 4.84 -8.50
C ARG A 78 10.49 5.35 -9.80
N LEU A 79 11.77 5.72 -9.77
CA LEU A 79 12.50 6.19 -10.96
C LEU A 79 12.64 5.09 -12.01
N ILE A 80 13.01 3.88 -11.61
CA ILE A 80 13.10 2.71 -12.50
C ILE A 80 11.76 2.42 -13.14
N ARG A 81 10.65 2.43 -12.39
CA ARG A 81 9.31 2.23 -12.96
C ARG A 81 8.93 3.33 -13.95
N ALA A 82 9.26 4.59 -13.67
CA ALA A 82 8.99 5.69 -14.59
C ALA A 82 9.80 5.55 -15.89
N LEU A 83 11.11 5.26 -15.78
CA LEU A 83 11.98 5.00 -16.92
C LEU A 83 11.52 3.79 -17.73
N GLU A 84 11.11 2.71 -17.07
CA GLU A 84 10.57 1.50 -17.71
C GLU A 84 9.33 1.84 -18.55
N ILE A 85 8.41 2.65 -18.02
CA ILE A 85 7.24 3.10 -18.76
C ILE A 85 7.67 3.90 -19.99
N VAL A 86 8.49 4.95 -19.81
CA VAL A 86 8.87 5.86 -20.91
C VAL A 86 9.67 5.14 -21.99
N MET A 87 10.62 4.27 -21.60
CA MET A 87 11.43 3.51 -22.55
C MET A 87 10.61 2.48 -23.34
N LYS A 88 9.57 1.89 -22.74
CA LYS A 88 8.70 0.92 -23.42
C LYS A 88 7.65 1.59 -24.31
N THR A 89 7.01 2.64 -23.82
CA THR A 89 5.93 3.31 -24.55
C THR A 89 6.44 4.36 -25.54
N LYS A 90 7.71 4.80 -25.40
CA LYS A 90 8.30 5.97 -26.06
C LYS A 90 7.49 7.26 -25.85
N LYS A 91 6.66 7.30 -24.81
CA LYS A 91 5.78 8.41 -24.44
C LYS A 91 6.02 8.78 -22.98
N ALA A 92 5.70 10.03 -22.61
CA ALA A 92 5.71 10.45 -21.21
C ALA A 92 4.85 9.51 -20.34
N VAL A 93 5.20 9.39 -19.06
CA VAL A 93 4.41 8.63 -18.09
C VAL A 93 3.02 9.26 -18.04
N PRO A 94 1.96 8.53 -18.40
CA PRO A 94 0.62 9.11 -18.44
C PRO A 94 0.21 9.55 -17.03
N ALA A 95 -0.50 10.66 -16.96
CA ALA A 95 -1.18 11.06 -15.74
C ALA A 95 -2.14 9.94 -15.28
N LEU A 96 -2.27 9.77 -13.96
CA LEU A 96 -3.21 8.81 -13.40
C LEU A 96 -4.63 9.25 -13.75
N LYS A 97 -5.26 8.53 -14.68
CA LYS A 97 -6.68 8.69 -14.97
C LYS A 97 -7.49 8.03 -13.86
N LYS A 98 -8.55 8.70 -13.44
CA LYS A 98 -9.53 8.18 -12.50
C LYS A 98 -10.80 7.85 -13.27
N ASN A 99 -11.39 6.70 -12.99
CA ASN A 99 -12.71 6.33 -13.44
C ASN A 99 -13.55 5.97 -12.21
N PRO A 100 -14.15 6.97 -11.54
CA PRO A 100 -14.87 6.76 -10.29
C PRO A 100 -15.90 5.63 -10.40
N LEU A 101 -16.12 4.93 -9.29
CA LEU A 101 -17.11 3.87 -9.24
C LEU A 101 -18.53 4.46 -9.42
N PRO A 102 -19.43 3.77 -10.13
CA PRO A 102 -20.78 4.26 -10.42
C PRO A 102 -21.75 4.14 -9.22
N TYR A 103 -21.22 4.03 -8.01
CA TYR A 103 -22.00 3.82 -6.79
C TYR A 103 -21.31 4.51 -5.60
N PRO A 104 -22.08 4.90 -4.57
CA PRO A 104 -21.52 5.55 -3.40
C PRO A 104 -20.65 4.58 -2.60
N ILE A 105 -19.66 5.13 -1.89
CA ILE A 105 -18.75 4.37 -1.04
C ILE A 105 -18.73 4.97 0.37
N LEU A 106 -18.88 4.12 1.39
CA LEU A 106 -18.62 4.49 2.77
C LEU A 106 -17.22 4.01 3.16
N ILE A 107 -16.34 4.94 3.54
CA ILE A 107 -14.99 4.60 3.98
C ILE A 107 -14.89 4.76 5.49
N LEU A 108 -14.67 3.64 6.18
CA LEU A 108 -14.49 3.59 7.63
C LEU A 108 -13.02 3.36 7.97
N GLY A 109 -12.49 4.17 8.89
CA GLY A 109 -11.14 4.01 9.45
C GLY A 109 -11.20 3.74 10.95
N VAL A 110 -10.49 2.72 11.43
CA VAL A 110 -10.46 2.41 12.87
C VAL A 110 -9.43 3.29 13.57
N LYS A 111 -9.88 4.13 14.51
CA LYS A 111 -9.02 5.05 15.27
C LYS A 111 -8.69 4.48 16.63
N LEU A 112 -7.41 4.21 16.87
CA LEU A 112 -6.86 3.91 18.19
C LEU A 112 -5.88 4.99 18.64
N SER A 113 -5.77 5.19 19.95
CA SER A 113 -4.69 6.01 20.51
C SER A 113 -3.33 5.37 20.19
N LYS A 114 -2.30 6.21 20.04
CA LYS A 114 -0.93 5.75 19.75
C LYS A 114 -0.44 4.75 20.80
N LYS A 115 -0.71 5.02 22.09
CA LYS A 115 -0.36 4.15 23.22
C LYS A 115 -1.03 2.78 23.10
N ASN A 116 -2.36 2.75 22.94
CA ASN A 116 -3.11 1.49 22.84
C ASN A 116 -2.70 0.68 21.60
N LEU A 117 -2.40 1.35 20.48
CA LEU A 117 -1.92 0.69 19.27
C LEU A 117 -0.56 0.02 19.49
N GLN A 118 0.40 0.70 20.12
CA GLN A 118 1.71 0.13 20.41
C GLN A 118 1.62 -1.06 21.37
N GLU A 119 0.81 -0.96 22.42
CA GLU A 119 0.56 -2.06 23.36
C GLU A 119 -0.07 -3.27 22.67
N ARG A 120 -1.08 -3.05 21.81
CA ARG A 120 -1.69 -4.13 21.02
C ARG A 120 -0.71 -4.76 20.03
N ILE A 121 0.16 -3.97 19.41
CA ILE A 121 1.21 -4.49 18.51
C ILE A 121 2.16 -5.41 19.29
N LYS A 122 2.66 -4.98 20.47
CA LYS A 122 3.54 -5.79 21.31
C LYS A 122 2.87 -7.13 21.68
N LYS A 123 1.67 -7.07 22.26
CA LYS A 123 0.88 -8.26 22.63
C LYS A 123 0.62 -9.19 21.44
N ARG A 124 0.34 -8.62 20.26
CA ARG A 124 0.13 -9.41 19.03
C ARG A 124 1.40 -10.11 18.58
N VAL A 125 2.55 -9.43 18.60
CA VAL A 125 3.84 -10.05 18.24
C VAL A 125 4.19 -11.18 19.21
N ASP A 126 4.00 -10.96 20.52
CA ASP A 126 4.18 -12.03 21.52
C ASP A 126 3.33 -13.26 21.19
N LYS A 127 2.06 -13.05 20.84
CA LYS A 127 1.15 -14.13 20.44
C LYS A 127 1.62 -14.83 19.16
N MET A 128 2.04 -14.06 18.15
CA MET A 128 2.53 -14.63 16.87
C MET A 128 3.76 -15.51 17.06
N ILE A 129 4.71 -15.09 17.91
CA ILE A 129 5.89 -15.88 18.23
C ILE A 129 5.50 -17.18 18.94
N LYS A 130 4.60 -17.11 19.93
CA LYS A 130 4.06 -18.31 20.61
C LYS A 130 3.35 -19.28 19.64
N LEU A 131 2.73 -18.75 18.59
CA LEU A 131 2.09 -19.55 17.53
C LEU A 131 3.07 -20.09 16.48
N GLY A 132 4.37 -19.84 16.60
CA GLY A 132 5.39 -20.40 15.73
C GLY A 132 5.81 -19.52 14.55
N LEU A 133 5.64 -18.19 14.63
CA LEU A 133 6.12 -17.25 13.60
C LEU A 133 7.59 -17.47 13.23
N GLU A 134 8.45 -17.81 14.19
CA GLU A 134 9.86 -18.11 13.93
C GLU A 134 10.04 -19.27 12.96
N LYS A 135 9.31 -20.37 13.20
CA LYS A 135 9.38 -21.58 12.37
C LYS A 135 8.90 -21.27 10.95
N GLU A 136 7.82 -20.51 10.85
CA GLU A 136 7.27 -20.06 9.56
C GLU A 136 8.28 -19.18 8.80
N ALA A 137 8.88 -18.21 9.47
CA ALA A 137 9.84 -17.29 8.88
C ALA A 137 11.13 -17.95 8.40
N LYS A 138 11.66 -18.90 9.19
CA LYS A 138 12.83 -19.70 8.81
C LYS A 138 12.54 -20.60 7.60
N LYS A 139 11.32 -21.12 7.49
CA LYS A 139 10.89 -21.95 6.35
C LYS A 139 10.70 -21.12 5.07
N PHE A 140 10.20 -19.90 5.20
CA PHE A 140 9.88 -19.04 4.06
C PHE A 140 10.55 -17.66 4.22
N PRO A 141 11.82 -17.46 3.85
CA PRO A 141 12.54 -16.21 4.07
C PRO A 141 12.06 -15.08 3.14
N LEU A 142 10.86 -14.58 3.41
CA LEU A 142 10.19 -13.55 2.63
C LEU A 142 10.58 -12.14 3.13
N PRO A 143 10.69 -11.15 2.23
CA PRO A 143 10.99 -9.76 2.59
C PRO A 143 9.76 -9.03 3.12
N VAL A 144 9.16 -9.56 4.19
CA VAL A 144 7.96 -9.03 4.85
C VAL A 144 8.20 -8.85 6.36
N ILE A 145 7.49 -7.89 6.96
CA ILE A 145 7.59 -7.63 8.41
C ILE A 145 7.08 -8.86 9.18
N GLY A 146 7.87 -9.35 10.11
CA GLY A 146 7.65 -10.59 10.86
C GLY A 146 8.60 -11.72 10.44
N TYR A 147 9.21 -11.62 9.27
CA TYR A 147 9.98 -12.69 8.63
C TYR A 147 11.44 -12.29 8.43
N GLN A 148 11.67 -11.15 7.76
CA GLN A 148 13.02 -10.65 7.48
C GLN A 148 13.81 -10.27 8.74
N GLU A 149 13.13 -10.05 9.87
CA GLU A 149 13.76 -9.63 11.12
C GLU A 149 14.48 -10.77 11.86
N TRP A 150 14.24 -12.03 11.49
CA TRP A 150 14.87 -13.19 12.13
C TRP A 150 16.36 -13.35 11.85
N SER A 151 16.90 -12.59 10.90
CA SER A 151 18.35 -12.48 10.67
C SER A 151 19.01 -11.33 11.46
N LEU A 152 18.26 -10.60 12.30
CA LEU A 152 18.77 -9.49 13.11
C LEU A 152 19.07 -9.93 14.55
N PRO A 153 19.97 -9.24 15.28
CA PRO A 153 20.35 -9.62 16.65
C PRO A 153 19.19 -9.69 17.65
N ASN A 154 18.14 -8.90 17.44
CA ASN A 154 16.93 -8.93 18.26
C ASN A 154 15.69 -8.92 17.35
N PRO A 155 15.25 -10.11 16.89
CA PRO A 155 14.16 -10.23 15.93
C PRO A 155 12.85 -9.68 16.48
N LYS A 156 12.49 -10.04 17.71
CA LYS A 156 11.24 -9.64 18.35
C LYS A 156 11.08 -8.12 18.42
N ASP A 157 12.08 -7.42 18.94
CA ASP A 157 12.01 -5.96 19.06
C ASP A 157 12.05 -5.28 17.69
N SER A 158 12.76 -5.87 16.73
CA SER A 158 12.77 -5.41 15.35
C SER A 158 11.39 -5.55 14.69
N ILE A 159 10.69 -6.67 14.88
CA ILE A 159 9.33 -6.89 14.36
C ILE A 159 8.38 -5.85 14.96
N ILE A 160 8.44 -5.63 16.28
CA ILE A 160 7.60 -4.63 16.97
C ILE A 160 7.88 -3.24 16.38
N ARG A 161 9.14 -2.83 16.31
CA ARG A 161 9.55 -1.52 15.79
C ARG A 161 9.10 -1.32 14.34
N HIS A 162 9.37 -2.28 13.45
CA HIS A 162 8.98 -2.20 12.05
C HIS A 162 7.45 -2.19 11.88
N THR A 163 6.72 -2.96 12.68
CA THR A 163 5.25 -2.92 12.69
C THR A 163 4.72 -1.55 13.11
N ILE A 164 5.28 -0.93 14.16
CA ILE A 164 4.89 0.42 14.61
C ILE A 164 5.17 1.45 13.51
N GLN A 165 6.34 1.37 12.87
CA GLN A 165 6.69 2.25 11.75
C GLN A 165 5.73 2.06 10.57
N TYR A 166 5.35 0.83 10.25
CA TYR A 166 4.38 0.53 9.20
C TYR A 166 3.00 1.11 9.53
N ALA A 167 2.50 0.90 10.74
CA ALA A 167 1.24 1.49 11.20
C ALA A 167 1.26 3.02 11.14
N LYS A 168 2.38 3.66 11.52
CA LYS A 168 2.55 5.12 11.38
C LYS A 168 2.43 5.56 9.92
N ARG A 169 3.09 4.86 8.98
CA ARG A 169 3.00 5.16 7.54
C ARG A 169 1.58 5.00 7.02
N GLN A 170 0.86 3.96 7.44
CA GLN A 170 -0.55 3.76 7.09
C GLN A 170 -1.40 4.93 7.57
N MET A 171 -1.27 5.33 8.82
CA MET A 171 -2.00 6.48 9.37
C MET A 171 -1.67 7.78 8.63
N THR A 172 -0.40 8.04 8.31
CA THR A 172 0.00 9.20 7.51
C THR A 172 -0.61 9.18 6.12
N TRP A 173 -0.78 8.01 5.50
CA TRP A 173 -1.44 7.87 4.20
C TRP A 173 -2.93 8.17 4.31
N PHE A 174 -3.65 7.46 5.19
CA PHE A 174 -5.10 7.54 5.30
C PHE A 174 -5.60 8.90 5.82
N LYS A 175 -4.83 9.59 6.67
CA LYS A 175 -5.19 10.94 7.14
C LYS A 175 -5.30 11.99 6.03
N ARG A 176 -4.76 11.73 4.83
CA ARG A 176 -4.85 12.63 3.68
C ARG A 176 -6.21 12.56 3.00
N ASP A 177 -6.97 11.50 3.22
CA ASP A 177 -8.28 11.28 2.61
C ASP A 177 -9.38 11.74 3.58
N THR A 178 -10.03 12.86 3.23
CA THR A 178 -11.09 13.48 4.04
C THR A 178 -12.41 12.72 4.02
N ARG A 179 -12.55 11.73 3.11
CA ARG A 179 -13.75 10.86 3.03
C ARG A 179 -13.80 9.81 4.14
N ILE A 180 -12.69 9.60 4.86
CA ILE A 180 -12.61 8.55 5.88
C ILE A 180 -13.31 8.99 7.15
N HIS A 181 -14.36 8.26 7.52
CA HIS A 181 -14.99 8.38 8.82
C HIS A 181 -14.23 7.56 9.86
N TRP A 182 -13.54 8.27 10.75
CA TRP A 182 -12.73 7.65 11.80
C TRP A 182 -13.58 7.25 13.00
N VAL A 183 -13.79 5.94 13.16
CA VAL A 183 -14.60 5.35 14.22
C VAL A 183 -13.72 4.81 15.36
N LYS A 184 -14.14 5.03 16.60
CA LYS A 184 -13.42 4.58 17.81
C LYS A 184 -13.93 3.24 18.33
N ASN A 185 -15.17 2.87 17.99
CA ASN A 185 -15.85 1.69 18.51
C ASN A 185 -16.90 1.17 17.49
N TYR A 186 -17.46 0.01 17.80
CA TYR A 186 -18.46 -0.66 16.97
C TYR A 186 -19.73 0.18 16.79
N ARG A 187 -20.24 0.83 17.85
CA ARG A 187 -21.47 1.61 17.82
C ARG A 187 -21.39 2.79 16.84
N GLU A 188 -20.26 3.49 16.81
CA GLU A 188 -20.01 4.56 15.84
C GLU A 188 -20.02 4.04 14.39
N ALA A 189 -19.39 2.88 14.15
CA ALA A 189 -19.39 2.25 12.83
C ALA A 189 -20.80 1.81 12.40
N GLU A 190 -21.53 1.15 13.29
CA GLU A 190 -22.88 0.67 13.04
C GLU A 190 -23.84 1.81 12.69
N LYS A 191 -23.76 2.94 13.42
CA LYS A 191 -24.58 4.13 13.12
C LYS A 191 -24.33 4.67 11.71
N LEU A 192 -23.07 4.72 11.28
CA LEU A 192 -22.71 5.18 9.93
C LEU A 192 -23.16 4.20 8.85
N ILE A 193 -23.03 2.89 9.11
CA ILE A 193 -23.47 1.84 8.19
C ILE A 193 -24.99 1.90 8.01
N LYS A 194 -25.76 1.97 9.10
CA LYS A 194 -27.24 2.06 9.04
C LYS A 194 -27.75 3.31 8.34
N LYS A 195 -26.98 4.40 8.34
CA LYS A 195 -27.32 5.63 7.59
C LYS A 195 -26.97 5.51 6.11
N PHE A 196 -26.00 4.68 5.77
CA PHE A 196 -25.51 4.52 4.40
C PHE A 196 -26.31 3.51 3.59
N LEU A 197 -26.80 2.46 4.26
CA LEU A 197 -27.70 1.46 3.70
C LEU A 197 -29.13 1.97 3.68
#